data_AF-Q7N7M6-F1
#
_entry.id   AF-Q7N7M6-F1
#
_cell.length_a   1.000
_cell.length_b   1.000
_cell.length_c   1.000
_cell.angle_alpha   90.00
_cell.angle_beta   90.00
_cell.angle_gamma   90.00
#
_symmetry.space_group_name_H-M   'P 1'
#
loop_
_entity.id
_entity.type
_entity.pdbx_description
1 polymer ?
#
loop_
_entity_poly.entity_id
_entity_poly.type
_entity_poly.pdbx_seq_one_letter_code
_entity_poly.pdbx_strand_id
1 'polypeptide(L)'
;MTNHNDIQRTMRAQIRGAKAARIYRNLRQRLRTWDEHCVAKAHKYNLPSWMGHMPIYLLVSSIVVTLLAGVLMAIGVIVLIFGLLLGFSLAKDNKQDTTYSESLKAKYRNGSEGYGFYSNGSKLDD
;
A
#
# COMPACT_ATOMS: atom_id res chain seq x y z
N MET A 1 54.78 -0.80 11.51
CA MET A 1 54.21 0.51 11.13
C MET A 1 52.79 0.27 10.64
N THR A 2 51.78 0.51 11.47
CA THR A 2 50.37 0.38 11.09
C THR A 2 49.96 1.53 10.16
N ASN A 3 49.38 1.20 9.02
CA ASN A 3 49.05 2.14 7.95
C ASN A 3 47.98 3.13 8.42
N HIS A 4 48.22 4.44 8.27
CA HIS A 4 47.34 5.52 8.74
C HIS A 4 45.89 5.38 8.22
N ASN A 5 45.72 4.75 7.06
CA ASN A 5 44.43 4.50 6.43
C ASN A 5 43.57 3.46 7.15
N ASP A 6 44.19 2.46 7.79
CA ASP A 6 43.48 1.42 8.54
C ASP A 6 42.94 1.94 9.88
N ILE A 7 43.68 2.87 10.49
CA ILE A 7 43.26 3.55 11.73
C ILE A 7 42.01 4.41 11.47
N GLN A 8 41.95 5.10 10.34
CA GLN A 8 40.78 5.89 9.94
C GLN A 8 39.54 5.03 9.69
N ARG A 9 39.70 3.85 9.08
CA ARG A 9 38.58 2.93 8.78
C ARG A 9 38.00 2.31 10.05
N THR A 10 38.86 1.86 10.97
CA THR A 10 38.44 1.27 12.25
C THR A 10 37.73 2.31 13.13
N MET A 11 38.24 3.55 13.18
CA MET A 11 37.61 4.64 13.94
C MET A 11 36.21 4.99 13.41
N ARG A 12 36.01 5.03 12.09
CA ARG A 12 34.68 5.27 11.48
C ARG A 12 33.69 4.14 11.78
N ALA A 13 34.14 2.89 11.76
CA ALA A 13 33.31 1.74 12.11
C ALA A 13 32.90 1.77 13.60
N GLN A 14 33.83 2.09 14.50
CA GLN A 14 33.56 2.23 15.92
C GLN A 14 32.60 3.39 16.24
N ILE A 15 32.72 4.53 15.55
CA ILE A 15 31.80 5.66 15.72
C ILE A 15 30.37 5.28 15.30
N ARG A 16 30.21 4.53 14.21
CA ARG A 16 28.89 4.05 13.75
C ARG A 16 28.27 3.07 14.76
N GLY A 17 29.07 2.12 15.26
CA GLY A 17 28.64 1.19 16.30
C GLY A 17 28.25 1.89 17.61
N ALA A 18 29.05 2.87 18.05
CA ALA A 18 28.78 3.66 19.24
C ALA A 18 27.50 4.50 19.11
N LYS A 19 27.25 5.08 17.92
CA LYS A 19 26.00 5.81 17.63
C LYS A 19 24.78 4.88 17.69
N ALA A 20 24.84 3.70 17.07
CA ALA A 20 23.77 2.72 17.11
C ALA A 20 23.49 2.25 18.55
N ALA A 21 24.54 1.97 19.33
CA ALA A 21 24.40 1.59 20.73
C ALA A 21 23.77 2.72 21.58
N ARG A 22 24.10 3.99 21.30
CA ARG A 22 23.50 5.15 21.98
C ARG A 22 22.02 5.31 21.64
N ILE A 23 21.66 5.14 20.36
CA ILE A 23 20.26 5.18 19.91
C ILE A 23 19.46 4.07 20.57
N TYR A 24 19.99 2.84 20.57
CA TYR A 24 19.37 1.69 21.23
C TYR A 24 19.18 1.94 22.74
N ARG A 25 20.21 2.47 23.41
CA ARG A 25 20.13 2.81 24.84
C ARG A 25 19.06 3.86 25.13
N ASN A 26 18.93 4.89 24.29
CA ASN A 26 17.92 5.94 24.43
C ASN A 26 16.50 5.39 24.17
N LEU A 27 16.32 4.54 23.16
CA LEU A 27 15.05 3.86 22.90
C LEU A 27 14.64 2.97 24.07
N ARG A 28 15.58 2.19 24.59
CA ARG A 28 15.35 1.33 25.77
C ARG A 28 14.97 2.15 27.00
N GLN A 29 15.62 3.29 27.23
CA GLN A 29 15.27 4.19 28.33
C GLN A 29 13.88 4.82 28.16
N ARG A 30 13.50 5.22 26.94
CA ARG A 30 12.16 5.74 26.64
C ARG A 30 11.08 4.68 26.81
N LEU A 31 11.34 3.46 26.37
CA LEU A 31 10.44 2.32 26.61
C LEU A 31 10.25 2.08 28.10
N ARG A 32 11.34 2.15 28.88
CA ARG A 32 11.28 2.02 30.34
C ARG A 32 10.49 3.13 31.01
N THR A 33 10.66 4.39 30.61
CA THR A 33 9.88 5.50 31.20
C THR A 33 8.41 5.48 30.77
N TRP A 34 8.10 4.93 29.60
CA TRP A 34 6.73 4.69 29.15
C TRP A 34 6.09 3.54 29.92
N ASP A 35 6.85 2.49 30.18
CA ASP A 35 6.46 1.37 31.03
C ASP A 35 6.19 1.84 32.47
N GLU A 36 7.08 2.64 33.05
CA GLU A 36 6.91 3.25 34.37
C GLU A 36 5.67 4.16 34.44
N HIS A 37 5.38 4.96 33.39
CA HIS A 37 4.15 5.74 33.31
C HIS A 37 2.90 4.87 33.15
N CYS A 38 2.98 3.78 32.38
CA CYS A 38 1.89 2.83 32.21
C CYS A 38 1.57 2.13 33.54
N VAL A 39 2.60 1.67 34.25
CA VAL A 39 2.52 1.06 35.58
C VAL A 39 2.00 2.06 36.62
N ALA A 40 2.48 3.31 36.64
CA ALA A 40 1.97 4.34 37.54
C ALA A 40 0.50 4.69 37.25
N LYS A 41 0.11 4.74 35.97
CA LYS A 41 -1.27 4.97 35.56
C LYS A 41 -2.17 3.79 35.93
N ALA A 42 -1.64 2.59 35.95
CA ALA A 42 -2.38 1.38 36.26
C ALA A 42 -2.41 1.06 37.76
N HIS A 43 -1.41 1.48 38.53
CA HIS A 43 -1.42 1.50 40.00
C HIS A 43 -2.53 2.40 40.55
N LYS A 44 -2.87 3.49 39.83
CA LYS A 44 -4.01 4.36 40.16
C LYS A 44 -5.36 3.63 40.12
N TYR A 45 -5.44 2.46 39.48
CA TYR A 45 -6.67 1.66 39.34
C TYR A 45 -6.67 0.36 40.17
N ASN A 46 -5.72 0.12 41.08
CA ASN A 46 -5.69 -1.07 41.97
C ASN A 46 -5.83 -2.41 41.21
N LEU A 47 -5.09 -2.59 40.13
CA LEU A 47 -5.22 -3.76 39.27
C LEU A 47 -4.31 -4.92 39.72
N PRO A 48 -4.83 -6.15 39.79
CA PRO A 48 -4.13 -7.33 40.34
C PRO A 48 -2.94 -7.78 39.46
N SER A 49 -2.11 -8.67 40.04
CA SER A 49 -0.78 -9.19 39.62
C SER A 49 -0.54 -9.54 38.14
N TRP A 50 -1.57 -9.55 37.29
CA TRP A 50 -1.50 -9.82 35.86
C TRP A 50 -0.84 -8.70 35.03
N MET A 51 -0.76 -7.49 35.59
CA MET A 51 -0.19 -6.33 34.92
C MET A 51 1.34 -6.34 34.79
N GLY A 52 2.04 -7.23 35.50
CA GLY A 52 3.49 -7.40 35.33
C GLY A 52 3.89 -7.97 33.95
N HIS A 53 2.95 -8.52 33.18
CA HIS A 53 3.18 -9.03 31.83
C HIS A 53 2.83 -8.05 30.70
N MET A 54 2.37 -6.83 31.02
CA MET A 54 2.06 -5.77 30.06
C MET A 54 3.13 -5.55 28.97
N PRO A 55 4.44 -5.41 29.29
CA PRO A 55 5.45 -5.15 28.27
C PRO A 55 5.65 -6.34 27.31
N ILE A 56 5.46 -7.57 27.78
CA ILE A 56 5.54 -8.78 26.94
C ILE A 56 4.31 -8.85 26.01
N TYR A 57 3.11 -8.61 26.53
CA TYR A 57 1.90 -8.57 25.71
C TYR A 57 1.93 -7.45 24.68
N LEU A 58 2.53 -6.29 24.98
CA LEU A 58 2.72 -5.21 24.01
C LEU A 58 3.68 -5.60 22.88
N LEU A 59 4.80 -6.25 23.22
CA LEU A 59 5.73 -6.76 22.21
C LEU A 59 5.11 -7.85 21.34
N VAL A 60 4.45 -8.83 21.96
CA VAL A 60 3.78 -9.92 21.24
C VAL A 60 2.64 -9.38 20.40
N SER A 61 1.79 -8.50 20.93
CA SER A 61 0.70 -7.91 20.16
C SER A 61 1.21 -7.04 19.00
N SER A 62 2.29 -6.28 19.18
CA SER A 62 2.92 -5.52 18.09
C SER A 62 3.39 -6.42 16.95
N ILE A 63 4.04 -7.55 17.28
CA ILE A 63 4.49 -8.54 16.29
C ILE A 63 3.28 -9.17 15.57
N VAL A 64 2.24 -9.55 16.31
CA VAL A 64 1.04 -10.16 15.74
C VAL A 64 0.29 -9.17 14.84
N VAL A 65 0.13 -7.92 15.28
CA VAL A 65 -0.54 -6.86 14.52
C VAL A 65 0.23 -6.53 13.25
N THR A 66 1.56 -6.44 13.31
CA THR A 66 2.37 -6.19 12.11
C THR A 66 2.32 -7.34 11.11
N LEU A 67 2.33 -8.59 11.57
CA LEU A 67 2.12 -9.76 10.72
C LEU A 67 0.73 -9.74 10.05
N LEU A 68 -0.34 -9.52 10.83
CA LEU A 68 -1.70 -9.44 10.29
C LEU A 68 -1.85 -8.29 9.29
N ALA A 69 -1.38 -7.09 9.66
CA ALA A 69 -1.46 -5.92 8.79
C ALA A 69 -0.66 -6.12 7.50
N GLY A 70 0.52 -6.75 7.57
CA GLY A 70 1.32 -7.08 6.40
C GLY A 70 0.58 -8.02 5.43
N VAL A 71 -0.06 -9.07 5.96
CA VAL A 71 -0.85 -10.01 5.15
C VAL A 71 -2.07 -9.31 4.55
N LEU A 72 -2.82 -8.53 5.33
CA LEU A 72 -3.97 -7.77 4.84
C LEU A 72 -3.59 -6.76 3.77
N MET A 73 -2.46 -6.06 3.95
CA MET A 73 -1.93 -5.13 2.94
C MET A 73 -1.55 -5.85 1.65
N ALA A 74 -0.89 -7.00 1.73
CA ALA A 74 -0.54 -7.78 0.55
C ALA A 74 -1.78 -8.24 -0.23
N ILE A 75 -2.79 -8.78 0.47
CA ILE A 75 -4.08 -9.17 -0.13
C ILE A 75 -4.77 -7.95 -0.75
N GLY A 76 -4.83 -6.83 -0.03
CA GLY A 76 -5.44 -5.59 -0.50
C GLY A 76 -4.80 -5.08 -1.79
N VAL A 77 -3.46 -5.11 -1.89
CA VAL A 77 -2.73 -4.71 -3.10
C VAL A 77 -3.07 -5.64 -4.26
N ILE A 78 -3.11 -6.96 -4.05
CA ILE A 78 -3.46 -7.93 -5.09
C ILE A 78 -4.89 -7.68 -5.61
N VAL A 79 -5.84 -7.49 -4.70
CA VAL A 79 -7.24 -7.22 -5.05
C VAL A 79 -7.38 -5.89 -5.79
N LEU A 80 -6.65 -4.85 -5.39
CA LEU A 80 -6.65 -3.55 -6.08
C LEU A 80 -6.11 -3.67 -7.51
N ILE A 81 -4.99 -4.38 -7.70
CA ILE A 81 -4.43 -4.59 -9.03
C ILE A 81 -5.42 -5.35 -9.91
N PHE A 82 -6.02 -6.42 -9.39
CA PHE A 82 -6.98 -7.23 -10.13
C PHE A 82 -8.26 -6.43 -10.47
N GLY A 83 -8.75 -5.64 -9.51
CA GLY A 83 -9.90 -4.75 -9.70
C GLY A 83 -9.64 -3.67 -10.74
N LEU A 84 -8.43 -3.08 -10.76
CA LEU A 84 -8.03 -2.14 -11.79
C LEU A 84 -7.96 -2.80 -13.16
N LEU A 85 -7.36 -4.00 -13.29
CA LEU A 85 -7.32 -4.74 -14.55
C LEU A 85 -8.73 -5.03 -15.09
N LEU A 86 -9.62 -5.56 -14.24
CA LEU A 86 -11.00 -5.83 -14.63
C LEU A 86 -11.76 -4.56 -14.99
N GLY A 87 -11.60 -3.49 -14.21
CA GLY A 87 -12.22 -2.20 -14.47
C GLY A 87 -11.75 -1.58 -15.80
N PHE A 88 -10.45 -1.65 -16.10
CA PHE A 88 -9.91 -1.22 -17.39
C PHE A 88 -10.42 -2.07 -18.55
N SER A 89 -10.51 -3.40 -18.39
CA SER A 89 -11.07 -4.28 -19.43
C SER A 89 -12.54 -3.97 -19.72
N LEU A 90 -13.38 -3.85 -18.69
CA LEU A 90 -14.81 -3.51 -18.84
C LEU A 90 -15.03 -2.10 -19.43
N ALA A 91 -14.19 -1.14 -19.06
CA ALA A 91 -14.23 0.20 -19.63
C ALA A 91 -13.78 0.23 -21.10
N LYS A 92 -12.92 -0.71 -21.52
CA LYS A 92 -12.47 -0.83 -22.91
C LYS A 92 -13.56 -1.42 -23.82
N ASP A 93 -14.29 -2.43 -23.36
CA ASP A 93 -15.39 -3.04 -24.14
C ASP A 93 -16.54 -2.05 -24.38
N ASN A 94 -16.89 -1.24 -23.38
CA ASN A 94 -17.92 -0.20 -23.53
C ASN A 94 -17.58 0.86 -24.61
N LYS A 95 -16.29 1.08 -24.89
CA LYS A 95 -15.86 2.01 -25.95
C LYS A 95 -15.86 1.37 -27.34
N GLN A 96 -15.74 0.05 -27.46
CA GLN A 96 -15.80 -0.62 -28.76
C GLN A 96 -17.25 -0.77 -29.24
N ASP A 97 -18.18 -1.15 -28.37
CA ASP A 97 -19.58 -1.37 -28.78
C ASP A 97 -20.29 -0.12 -29.30
N THR A 98 -19.91 1.08 -28.83
CA THR A 98 -20.48 2.33 -29.34
C THR A 98 -20.03 2.63 -30.77
N THR A 99 -18.77 2.37 -31.12
CA THR A 99 -18.23 2.65 -32.46
C THR A 99 -18.71 1.63 -33.51
N TYR A 100 -18.87 0.35 -33.15
CA TYR A 100 -19.36 -0.67 -34.09
C TYR A 100 -20.87 -0.59 -34.33
N SER A 101 -21.67 -0.15 -33.34
CA SER A 101 -23.13 -0.04 -33.53
C SER A 101 -23.56 1.13 -34.41
N GLU A 102 -22.73 2.18 -34.50
CA GLU A 102 -23.03 3.37 -35.30
C GLU A 102 -22.75 3.12 -36.79
N SER A 103 -21.69 2.36 -37.12
CA SER A 103 -21.38 1.96 -38.50
C SER A 103 -22.35 0.91 -39.06
N LEU A 104 -22.93 0.05 -38.22
CA LEU A 104 -23.91 -0.97 -38.64
C LEU A 104 -25.36 -0.43 -38.77
N LYS A 105 -25.63 0.81 -38.35
CA LYS A 105 -26.96 1.44 -38.47
C LYS A 105 -27.23 2.01 -39.86
N ALA A 106 -26.80 1.31 -40.91
CA ALA A 106 -27.22 1.63 -42.26
C ALA A 106 -28.74 1.48 -42.36
N LYS A 107 -29.45 2.57 -42.66
CA LYS A 107 -30.92 2.57 -42.81
C LYS A 107 -31.27 2.90 -44.25
N TYR A 108 -32.19 2.12 -44.81
CA TYR A 108 -32.77 2.42 -46.11
C TYR A 108 -33.69 3.63 -45.99
N ARG A 109 -33.40 4.71 -46.70
CA ARG A 109 -34.18 5.95 -46.70
C ARG A 109 -34.00 6.71 -48.00
N ASN A 110 -34.86 7.70 -48.23
CA ASN A 110 -34.67 8.68 -49.30
C ASN A 110 -33.84 9.86 -48.76
N GLY A 111 -32.61 10.02 -49.26
CA GLY A 111 -31.73 11.12 -48.90
C GLY A 111 -31.55 12.13 -50.05
N SER A 112 -30.58 13.03 -49.90
CA SER A 112 -30.23 14.04 -50.90
C SER A 112 -29.79 13.44 -52.25
N GLU A 113 -29.33 12.19 -52.23
CA GLU A 113 -28.80 11.46 -53.39
C GLU A 113 -29.76 10.34 -53.85
N GLY A 114 -31.02 10.43 -53.43
CA GLY A 114 -32.10 9.50 -53.78
C GLY A 114 -32.28 8.34 -52.80
N TYR A 115 -32.95 7.28 -53.24
CA TYR A 115 -33.20 6.08 -52.45
C TYR A 115 -31.94 5.22 -52.34
N GLY A 116 -31.60 4.78 -51.13
CA GLY A 116 -30.45 3.91 -50.90
C GLY A 116 -30.22 3.62 -49.42
N PHE A 117 -29.16 2.85 -49.13
CA PHE A 117 -28.68 2.66 -47.77
C PHE A 117 -27.83 3.85 -47.35
N TYR A 118 -28.18 4.48 -46.23
CA TYR A 118 -27.45 5.62 -45.68
C TYR A 118 -26.79 5.24 -44.36
N SER A 119 -25.53 5.62 -44.18
CA SER A 119 -24.83 5.56 -42.90
C SER A 119 -24.26 6.93 -42.56
N ASN A 120 -24.48 7.40 -41.33
CA ASN A 120 -24.03 8.71 -40.83
C ASN A 120 -24.30 9.93 -41.75
N GLY A 121 -25.38 9.92 -42.53
CA GLY A 121 -25.75 11.05 -43.41
C GLY A 121 -25.37 10.90 -44.87
N SER A 122 -24.38 10.08 -45.20
CA SER A 122 -23.91 9.79 -46.56
C SER A 122 -24.54 8.52 -47.12
N LYS A 123 -24.80 8.49 -48.43
CA LYS A 123 -25.24 7.28 -49.13
C LYS A 123 -24.05 6.31 -49.20
N LEU A 124 -24.32 5.04 -48.93
CA LEU A 124 -23.38 3.97 -49.20
C LEU A 124 -23.58 3.59 -50.66
N ASP A 125 -22.59 3.92 -51.50
CA ASP A 125 -22.52 3.43 -52.87
C ASP A 125 -21.92 2.01 -52.82
N ASP A 126 -22.58 1.05 -53.48
CA ASP A 126 -22.13 -0.35 -53.58
C ASP A 126 -20.82 -0.48 -54.39
#